data_AF-A0A914Q4A8-F1
#
_entry.id   AF-A0A914Q4A8-F1
#
_cell.length_a   1.000
_cell.length_b   1.000
_cell.length_c   1.000
_cell.angle_alpha   90.00
_cell.angle_beta   90.00
_cell.angle_gamma   90.00
#
_symmetry.space_group_name_H-M   'P 1'
#
loop_
_entity.id
_entity.type
_entity.pdbx_description
1 polymer ?
#
loop_
_entity_poly.entity_id
_entity_poly.type
_entity_poly.pdbx_seq_one_letter_code
_entity_poly.pdbx_strand_id
1 'polypeptide(L)'
;MFSLNLFVLIHLFVHILKDLVNGKFKTVFKLPDVYGVFKFLVDYRRVGYTHLFDVQQVSVRPLLHTQYERFLRSAYPYYVSSISMMAGVFLFSFVFLYFREPTKVVTTTTTTETKKIK
;
A
#
# COMPACT_ATOMS: atom_id res chain seq x y z
N MET A 1 -24.23 37.46 -0.01
CA MET A 1 -23.34 37.21 1.14
C MET A 1 -23.17 35.70 1.26
N PHE A 2 -22.11 35.19 0.63
CA PHE A 2 -21.78 33.77 0.52
C PHE A 2 -21.23 33.26 1.85
N SER A 3 -21.79 32.18 2.39
CA SER A 3 -21.06 31.31 3.33
C SER A 3 -21.57 29.88 3.17
N LEU A 4 -20.96 29.16 2.23
CA LEU A 4 -20.97 27.71 2.23
C LEU A 4 -20.11 27.23 3.42
N ASN A 5 -20.76 26.81 4.50
CA ASN A 5 -20.17 25.85 5.45
C ASN A 5 -20.86 24.50 5.16
N LEU A 6 -20.46 23.81 4.10
CA LEU A 6 -19.39 22.81 4.10
C LEU A 6 -19.64 21.68 5.11
N PHE A 7 -20.35 20.65 4.62
CA PHE A 7 -20.30 19.24 5.01
C PHE A 7 -20.54 18.89 6.49
N VAL A 8 -21.83 18.82 6.87
CA VAL A 8 -22.24 17.96 7.98
C VAL A 8 -22.26 16.53 7.47
N LEU A 9 -21.34 15.69 7.96
CA LEU A 9 -21.33 14.25 7.70
C LEU A 9 -22.49 13.62 8.49
N ILE A 10 -23.69 13.78 7.93
CA ILE A 10 -24.95 13.25 8.42
C ILE A 10 -25.02 11.77 8.06
N HIS A 11 -25.28 10.96 9.08
CA HIS A 11 -25.49 9.50 9.10
C HIS A 11 -24.25 8.59 9.19
N LEU A 12 -23.89 8.28 10.43
CA LEU A 12 -23.61 6.90 10.84
C LEU A 12 -24.47 6.56 12.07
N PHE A 13 -25.59 5.87 11.84
CA PHE A 13 -26.42 5.32 12.92
C PHE A 13 -26.08 3.84 13.08
N VAL A 14 -25.16 3.51 13.98
CA VAL A 14 -24.98 2.12 14.44
C VAL A 14 -25.71 1.99 15.77
N HIS A 15 -26.87 1.33 15.74
CA HIS A 15 -27.64 1.02 16.94
C HIS A 15 -27.36 -0.44 17.33
N ILE A 16 -26.41 -0.66 18.24
CA ILE A 16 -26.18 -2.00 18.82
C ILE A 16 -25.92 -1.86 20.31
N LEU A 17 -26.97 -2.09 21.10
CA LEU A 17 -26.86 -2.53 22.48
C LEU A 17 -27.28 -3.99 22.53
N LYS A 18 -26.31 -4.90 22.48
CA LYS A 18 -26.50 -6.30 22.80
C LYS A 18 -25.32 -6.69 23.64
N ASP A 19 -25.53 -6.62 24.96
CA ASP A 19 -24.97 -7.48 26.00
C ASP A 19 -24.87 -6.70 27.33
N LEU A 20 -25.58 -7.19 28.34
CA LEU A 20 -25.48 -6.73 29.71
C LEU A 20 -24.45 -7.61 30.41
N VAL A 21 -23.24 -7.09 30.61
CA VAL A 21 -22.19 -7.79 31.34
C VAL A 21 -21.92 -7.01 32.61
N ASN A 22 -22.17 -7.62 33.77
CA ASN A 22 -21.91 -7.03 35.09
C ASN A 22 -22.56 -5.64 35.29
N GLY A 23 -23.80 -5.45 34.82
CA GLY A 23 -24.54 -4.19 34.97
C GLY A 23 -24.08 -3.05 34.04
N LYS A 24 -23.15 -3.30 33.11
CA LYS A 24 -22.69 -2.33 32.10
C LYS A 24 -23.07 -2.77 30.70
N PHE A 25 -23.49 -1.82 29.88
CA PHE A 25 -23.71 -2.03 28.46
C PHE A 25 -22.38 -1.89 27.71
N LYS A 26 -22.02 -2.91 26.92
CA LYS A 26 -20.81 -2.89 26.08
C LYS A 26 -21.18 -3.24 24.64
N THR A 27 -20.51 -2.62 23.68
CA THR A 27 -20.66 -2.91 22.25
C THR A 27 -19.30 -2.80 21.56
N VAL A 28 -19.04 -3.68 20.60
CA VAL A 28 -17.81 -3.68 19.80
C VAL A 28 -18.22 -3.52 18.34
N PHE A 29 -17.75 -2.44 17.71
CA PHE A 29 -18.04 -2.13 16.31
C PHE A 29 -16.75 -1.73 15.57
N LYS A 30 -16.77 -1.88 14.25
CA LYS A 30 -15.68 -1.41 13.39
C LYS A 30 -15.90 0.06 13.04
N LEU A 31 -14.81 0.83 13.03
CA LEU A 31 -14.85 2.23 12.61
C LEU A 31 -15.13 2.33 11.10
N PRO A 32 -15.82 3.39 10.65
CA PRO A 32 -16.00 3.66 9.23
C PRO A 32 -14.64 4.02 8.57
N ASP A 33 -14.58 3.88 7.25
CA ASP A 33 -13.37 4.16 6.45
C ASP A 33 -13.10 5.67 6.26
N VAL A 34 -13.93 6.54 6.87
CA VAL A 34 -13.78 8.00 6.79
C VAL A 34 -12.99 8.50 7.99
N TYR A 35 -11.94 9.26 7.73
CA TYR A 35 -11.16 9.94 8.77
C TYR A 35 -11.86 11.24 9.20
N GLY A 36 -11.72 11.60 10.48
CA GLY A 36 -12.34 12.80 11.01
C GLY A 36 -12.62 12.74 12.50
N VAL A 37 -13.48 13.66 12.94
CA VAL A 37 -13.93 13.75 14.33
C VAL A 37 -15.31 13.10 14.44
N PHE A 38 -15.41 12.09 15.29
CA PHE A 38 -16.63 11.37 15.57
C PHE A 38 -17.13 11.70 16.97
N LYS A 39 -18.43 11.51 17.19
CA LYS A 39 -19.06 11.65 18.50
C LYS A 39 -19.80 10.36 18.83
N PHE A 40 -19.52 9.80 20.00
CA PHE A 40 -20.37 8.79 20.61
C PHE A 40 -21.45 9.51 21.40
N LEU A 41 -22.71 9.29 21.02
CA LEU A 41 -23.87 9.93 21.63
C LEU A 41 -24.75 8.85 22.23
N VAL A 42 -24.98 8.94 23.54
CA VAL A 42 -25.92 8.10 24.28
C VAL A 42 -27.11 8.97 24.67
N ASP A 43 -28.25 8.73 24.02
CA ASP A 43 -29.52 9.39 24.33
C ASP A 43 -30.51 8.31 24.80
N TYR A 44 -30.81 8.32 26.10
CA TYR A 44 -31.80 7.43 26.70
C TYR A 44 -32.99 8.24 27.19
N ARG A 45 -34.05 8.25 26.39
CA ARG A 45 -35.32 8.92 26.68
C ARG A 45 -36.45 7.90 26.83
N ARG A 46 -36.93 7.72 28.06
CA ARG A 46 -38.10 6.87 28.40
C ARG A 46 -39.03 7.63 29.34
N VAL A 47 -40.35 7.46 29.15
CA VAL A 47 -41.36 8.06 30.03
C VAL A 47 -41.19 7.50 31.45
N GLY A 48 -41.19 8.37 32.46
CA GLY A 48 -41.03 7.98 33.87
C GLY A 48 -39.58 7.82 34.36
N TYR A 49 -38.58 8.07 33.49
CA TYR A 49 -37.16 8.08 33.86
C TYR A 49 -36.51 9.43 33.56
N THR A 50 -35.42 9.75 34.25
CA THR A 50 -34.58 10.91 33.91
C THR A 50 -33.92 10.72 32.55
N HIS A 51 -33.93 11.78 31.74
CA HIS A 51 -33.24 11.79 30.45
C HIS A 51 -31.72 11.68 30.65
N LEU A 52 -31.10 10.66 30.07
CA LEU A 52 -29.65 10.50 30.08
C LEU A 52 -29.10 10.91 28.72
N PHE A 53 -28.24 11.94 28.73
CA PHE A 53 -27.59 12.46 27.54
C PHE A 53 -26.09 12.58 27.80
N ASP A 54 -25.30 11.82 27.05
CA ASP A 54 -23.84 11.84 27.13
C ASP A 54 -23.23 11.87 25.73
N VAL A 55 -22.20 12.71 25.55
CA VAL A 55 -21.53 12.94 24.27
C VAL A 55 -20.02 12.90 24.45
N GLN A 56 -19.39 11.88 23.88
CA GLN A 56 -17.94 11.73 23.88
C GLN A 56 -17.38 11.98 22.48
N GLN A 57 -16.50 12.97 22.34
CA GLN A 57 -15.84 13.29 21.08
C GLN A 57 -14.53 12.50 20.94
N VAL A 58 -14.34 11.83 19.81
CA VAL A 58 -13.13 11.04 19.50
C VAL A 58 -12.64 11.34 18.09
N SER A 59 -11.33 11.53 17.93
CA SER A 59 -10.69 11.73 16.63
C SER A 59 -10.19 10.40 16.05
N VAL A 60 -10.57 10.11 14.81
CA VAL A 60 -10.06 8.96 14.04
C VAL A 60 -8.98 9.47 13.09
N ARG A 61 -7.76 8.95 13.27
CA ARG A 61 -6.60 9.27 12.44
C ARG A 61 -6.47 8.28 11.26
N PRO A 62 -5.97 8.73 10.10
CA PRO A 62 -5.65 7.83 8.99
C PRO A 62 -4.47 6.90 9.34
N LEU A 63 -4.29 5.86 8.51
CA LEU A 63 -3.18 4.92 8.62
C LEU A 63 -1.85 5.62 8.32
N LEU A 64 -0.82 5.30 9.11
CA LEU A 64 0.54 5.75 8.86
C LEU A 64 1.21 4.92 7.75
N HIS A 65 2.25 5.48 7.13
CA HIS A 65 3.05 4.80 6.10
C HIS A 65 3.69 3.47 6.58
N THR A 66 3.89 3.29 7.89
CA THR A 66 4.42 2.07 8.49
C THR A 66 3.37 0.99 8.77
N GLN A 67 2.08 1.34 8.67
CA GLN A 67 0.96 0.47 9.02
C GLN A 67 0.35 -0.23 7.80
N TYR A 68 0.84 0.08 6.59
CA TYR A 68 0.45 -0.64 5.39
C TYR A 68 1.04 -2.05 5.38
N GLU A 69 0.32 -2.97 4.75
CA GLU A 69 0.78 -4.33 4.56
C GLU A 69 2.04 -4.35 3.68
N ARG A 70 3.12 -4.93 4.22
CA ARG A 70 4.37 -5.16 3.49
C ARG A 70 4.35 -6.56 2.88
N PHE A 71 5.10 -6.75 1.80
CA PHE A 71 5.26 -8.04 1.12
C PHE A 71 3.95 -8.65 0.64
N LEU A 72 3.22 -7.89 -0.18
CA LEU A 72 2.06 -8.41 -0.89
C LEU A 72 2.47 -9.56 -1.80
N ARG A 73 1.76 -10.69 -1.68
CA ARG A 73 2.01 -11.89 -2.49
C ARG A 73 1.91 -11.62 -4.00
N SER A 74 0.99 -10.75 -4.39
CA SER A 74 0.82 -10.32 -5.78
C SER A 74 2.02 -9.53 -6.31
N ALA A 75 2.78 -8.88 -5.42
CA ALA A 75 3.92 -8.04 -5.78
C ALA A 75 5.27 -8.80 -5.87
N TYR A 76 5.29 -10.11 -5.63
CA TYR A 76 6.53 -10.92 -5.74
C TYR A 76 7.28 -10.78 -7.06
N PRO A 77 6.62 -10.71 -8.24
CA PRO A 77 7.32 -10.55 -9.52
C PRO A 77 8.19 -9.28 -9.57
N TYR A 78 7.75 -8.19 -8.93
CA TYR A 78 8.50 -6.94 -8.89
C TYR A 78 9.73 -7.03 -7.98
N TYR A 79 9.58 -7.65 -6.80
CA TYR A 79 10.71 -7.85 -5.88
C TYR A 79 11.80 -8.72 -6.52
N VAL A 80 11.40 -9.81 -7.19
CA VAL A 80 12.34 -10.71 -7.88
C VAL A 80 13.01 -10.01 -9.07
N SER A 81 12.26 -9.21 -9.83
CA SER A 81 12.81 -8.45 -10.96
C SER A 81 13.92 -7.49 -10.53
N SER A 82 13.70 -6.69 -9.48
CA SER A 82 14.73 -5.78 -8.96
C SER A 82 15.99 -6.52 -8.50
N ILE A 83 15.82 -7.66 -7.81
CA ILE A 83 16.94 -8.50 -7.38
C ILE A 83 17.67 -9.09 -8.60
N SER A 84 16.95 -9.51 -9.63
CA SER A 84 17.52 -10.05 -10.87
C SER A 84 18.37 -9.01 -11.61
N MET A 85 17.98 -7.74 -11.61
CA MET A 85 18.76 -6.67 -12.24
C MET A 85 20.06 -6.39 -11.49
N MET A 86 20.02 -6.36 -10.16
CA MET A 86 21.23 -6.23 -9.34
C MET A 86 22.18 -7.40 -9.55
N ALA A 87 21.66 -8.64 -9.54
CA ALA A 87 22.44 -9.84 -9.79
C ALA A 87 23.01 -9.88 -11.22
N GLY A 88 22.22 -9.45 -12.21
CA GLY A 88 22.64 -9.38 -13.62
C GLY A 88 23.82 -8.44 -13.83
N VAL A 89 23.77 -7.22 -13.26
CA VAL A 89 24.89 -6.27 -13.34
C VAL A 89 26.12 -6.81 -12.61
N PHE A 90 25.94 -7.44 -11.44
CA PHE A 90 27.03 -8.04 -10.70
C PHE A 90 27.71 -9.13 -11.53
N LEU A 91 26.95 -10.10 -12.04
CA LEU A 91 27.49 -11.20 -12.84
C LEU A 91 28.12 -10.70 -14.15
N PHE A 92 27.48 -9.74 -14.82
CA PHE A 92 28.01 -9.09 -16.02
C PHE A 92 29.36 -8.43 -15.74
N SER A 93 29.50 -7.71 -14.62
CA SER A 93 30.77 -7.09 -14.24
C SER A 93 31.88 -8.13 -14.03
N PHE A 94 31.59 -9.26 -13.38
CA PHE A 94 32.56 -10.36 -13.23
C PHE A 94 32.95 -10.97 -14.56
N VAL A 95 31.97 -11.37 -15.37
CA VAL A 95 32.24 -12.01 -16.67
C VAL A 95 33.03 -11.07 -17.57
N PHE A 96 32.66 -9.79 -17.62
CA PHE A 96 33.35 -8.78 -18.41
C PHE A 96 34.82 -8.62 -17.99
N LEU A 97 35.10 -8.59 -16.67
CA LEU A 97 36.47 -8.43 -16.18
C LEU A 97 37.34 -9.66 -16.46
N TYR A 98 36.78 -10.87 -16.37
CA TYR A 98 37.50 -12.12 -16.61
C TYR A 98 37.43 -12.59 -18.08
N PHE A 99 36.79 -11.82 -18.96
CA PHE A 99 36.70 -12.14 -20.37
C PHE A 99 38.07 -11.94 -21.04
N ARG A 100 38.72 -13.05 -21.40
CA ARG A 100 39.87 -13.06 -22.31
C ARG A 100 39.35 -13.16 -23.74
N GLU A 101 39.77 -12.22 -24.57
CA GLU A 101 39.49 -12.30 -26.01
C GLU A 101 40.14 -13.57 -26.58
N PRO A 102 39.39 -14.43 -27.30
CA PRO A 102 40.02 -15.47 -28.09
C PRO A 102 40.86 -14.78 -29.18
N THR A 103 42.17 -15.05 -29.20
CA THR A 103 43.09 -14.56 -30.23
C THR A 103 42.47 -14.77 -31.60
N LYS A 104 42.15 -13.67 -32.30
CA LYS A 104 41.69 -13.74 -33.69
C LYS A 104 42.82 -14.34 -34.51
N VAL A 105 42.66 -15.60 -34.93
CA VAL A 105 43.48 -16.14 -36.01
C VAL A 105 43.05 -15.37 -37.26
N VAL A 106 43.88 -14.41 -37.65
CA VAL A 106 43.70 -13.63 -38.87
C VAL A 106 43.90 -14.60 -40.03
N THR A 107 42.81 -15.12 -40.60
CA THR A 107 42.84 -15.66 -41.96
C THR A 107 42.90 -14.46 -42.90
N THR A 108 44.11 -13.99 -43.15
CA THR A 108 44.41 -13.02 -44.20
C THR A 108 43.99 -13.67 -45.53
N THR A 109 42.82 -13.30 -46.06
CA THR A 109 42.47 -13.56 -47.46
C THR A 109 43.46 -12.78 -48.33
N THR A 110 44.54 -13.44 -48.75
CA THR A 110 45.42 -12.99 -49.82
C THR A 110 44.65 -13.04 -51.14
N THR A 111 43.94 -11.97 -51.47
CA THR A 111 43.46 -11.71 -52.84
C THR A 111 44.59 -11.00 -53.57
N THR A 112 45.49 -11.76 -54.19
CA THR A 112 46.46 -11.24 -55.17
C THR A 112 45.80 -11.27 -56.54
N GLU A 113 45.71 -10.10 -57.17
CA GLU A 113 45.14 -9.89 -58.49
C GLU A 113 45.97 -10.51 -59.63
N THR A 114 45.25 -10.73 -60.75
CA THR A 114 45.68 -10.78 -62.16
C THR A 114 46.00 -12.13 -62.84
N LYS A 115 45.36 -12.26 -64.02
CA LYS A 115 45.81 -12.93 -65.26
C LYS A 115 45.30 -14.37 -65.52
N LYS A 116 44.23 -14.46 -66.33
CA LYS A 116 44.36 -14.93 -67.72
C LYS A 116 43.07 -14.71 -68.53
N ILE A 117 43.18 -13.74 -69.44
CA ILE A 117 42.61 -13.80 -70.77
C ILE A 117 43.37 -14.88 -71.55
N LYS A 118 42.67 -15.93 -71.98
CA LYS A 118 42.67 -16.55 -73.32
C LYS A 118 42.05 -17.93 -73.23
#